data_AF-A0A1F9SDK8-F1
#
_entry.id   AF-A0A1F9SDK8-F1
#
_cell.length_a   1.000
_cell.length_b   1.000
_cell.length_c   1.000
_cell.angle_alpha   90.00
_cell.angle_beta   90.00
_cell.angle_gamma   90.00
#
_symmetry.space_group_name_H-M   'P 1'
#
loop_
_entity.id
_entity.type
_entity.pdbx_description
1 polymer ?
#
loop_
_entity_poly.entity_id
_entity_poly.type
_entity_poly.pdbx_seq_one_letter_code
_entity_poly.pdbx_strand_id
1 'polypeptide(L)'
;MKTVLAILSGLLLAAPCAARAGAFDELSGDGGADIPSVSAPEPVSAAAEEAEVTDQTLRADFDFLVRPDAVHEPGAELFDPAELVMEGRGSEKAAGGGIPYLALARAEAKAQGIDLALVLAVIQKESSFNPNAKSPVGARGLMQLMPSTAKWMGLKDAKKIIDPAVNIKYGVKYLKYLWDEFATIPAGDLSAEDIKQKTSQMAIAAYNAGQGNVHKYNDVPPFKETRSYVKKVTEYFSNYKTLLQGPAAP
;
A
#
# COMPACT_ATOMS: atom_id res chain seq x y z
N MET A 1 -12.34 -53.80 -24.04
CA MET A 1 -11.93 -54.74 -22.96
C MET A 1 -11.61 -53.86 -21.75
N LYS A 2 -12.56 -53.67 -20.81
CA LYS A 2 -12.62 -54.31 -19.46
C LYS A 2 -11.27 -54.21 -18.73
N THR A 3 -11.12 -53.50 -17.60
CA THR A 3 -11.52 -53.83 -16.19
C THR A 3 -11.35 -52.53 -15.35
N VAL A 4 -12.30 -51.96 -14.55
CA VAL A 4 -12.90 -52.38 -13.24
C VAL A 4 -11.80 -52.45 -12.13
N LEU A 5 -11.86 -51.98 -10.87
CA LEU A 5 -12.80 -51.30 -9.94
C LEU A 5 -12.12 -51.21 -8.54
N ALA A 6 -12.68 -50.38 -7.64
CA ALA A 6 -12.66 -50.40 -6.14
C ALA A 6 -11.98 -49.16 -5.52
N ILE A 7 -12.65 -48.17 -4.92
CA ILE A 7 -13.64 -48.10 -3.81
C ILE A 7 -13.07 -48.58 -2.46
N LEU A 8 -12.91 -47.63 -1.51
CA LEU A 8 -13.26 -47.68 -0.08
C LEU A 8 -13.09 -46.24 0.47
N SER A 9 -14.13 -45.45 0.76
CA SER A 9 -15.08 -45.51 1.89
C SER A 9 -14.44 -45.23 3.26
N GLY A 10 -14.86 -44.13 3.89
CA GLY A 10 -14.41 -43.68 5.22
C GLY A 10 -15.10 -42.38 5.63
N LEU A 11 -16.40 -42.48 5.91
CA LEU A 11 -17.33 -41.44 6.35
C LEU A 11 -17.46 -41.46 7.89
N LEU A 12 -17.88 -40.31 8.46
CA LEU A 12 -18.54 -40.12 9.79
C LEU A 12 -17.56 -40.03 11.00
N LEU A 13 -17.70 -39.14 11.99
CA LEU A 13 -18.88 -38.51 12.59
C LEU A 13 -18.48 -37.20 13.33
N ALA A 14 -19.47 -36.31 13.52
CA ALA A 14 -19.38 -35.03 14.21
C ALA A 14 -19.69 -35.09 15.73
N ALA A 15 -19.44 -33.94 16.37
CA ALA A 15 -20.20 -33.31 17.47
C ALA A 15 -19.78 -33.49 18.96
N PRO A 16 -20.12 -32.49 19.82
CA PRO A 16 -19.36 -32.03 20.98
C PRO A 16 -20.00 -32.39 22.33
N CYS A 17 -19.28 -32.21 23.45
CA CYS A 17 -19.89 -32.28 24.79
C CYS A 17 -19.15 -31.43 25.84
N ALA A 18 -19.91 -31.05 26.85
CA ALA A 18 -19.81 -29.87 27.69
C ALA A 18 -19.11 -30.08 29.05
N ALA A 19 -18.83 -28.93 29.67
CA ALA A 19 -18.88 -28.57 31.09
C ALA A 19 -18.56 -29.63 32.17
N ARG A 20 -17.65 -29.25 33.09
CA ARG A 20 -17.70 -29.76 34.46
C ARG A 20 -17.38 -28.66 35.47
N ALA A 21 -18.36 -28.42 36.32
CA ALA A 21 -18.27 -27.66 37.56
C ALA A 21 -17.70 -28.55 38.68
N GLY A 22 -16.97 -27.92 39.60
CA GLY A 22 -16.71 -28.36 40.98
C GLY A 22 -16.43 -27.09 41.77
N ALA A 23 -17.35 -26.59 42.61
CA ALA A 23 -17.65 -27.08 43.95
C ALA A 23 -16.39 -27.08 44.83
N PHE A 24 -16.18 -25.98 45.56
CA PHE A 24 -15.36 -25.97 46.76
C PHE A 24 -16.15 -25.40 47.93
N ASP A 25 -15.91 -26.08 49.03
CA ASP A 25 -16.61 -26.19 50.30
C ASP A 25 -16.64 -24.92 51.16
N GLU A 26 -17.63 -24.90 52.05
CA GLU A 26 -17.81 -23.96 53.15
C GLU A 26 -16.58 -23.86 54.06
N LEU A 27 -16.27 -22.64 54.53
CA LEU A 27 -15.65 -22.42 55.83
C LEU A 27 -16.23 -21.16 56.45
N SER A 28 -16.94 -21.39 57.56
CA SER A 28 -17.57 -20.42 58.45
C SER A 28 -16.52 -19.74 59.33
N GLY A 29 -16.65 -18.43 59.54
CA GLY A 29 -15.79 -17.65 60.42
C GLY A 29 -16.39 -16.26 60.70
N ASP A 30 -16.98 -16.14 61.88
CA ASP A 30 -17.61 -14.95 62.49
C ASP A 30 -16.58 -13.84 62.80
N GLY A 31 -17.00 -12.58 62.72
CA GLY A 31 -16.15 -11.43 63.05
C GLY A 31 -16.65 -10.10 62.46
N GLY A 32 -17.62 -9.49 63.13
CA GLY A 32 -18.16 -8.18 62.79
C GLY A 32 -17.13 -7.03 62.88
N ALA A 33 -17.16 -6.16 61.86
CA ALA A 33 -16.68 -4.79 61.95
C ALA A 33 -17.49 -3.95 60.94
N ASP A 34 -18.14 -2.91 61.45
CA ASP A 34 -18.97 -1.96 60.72
C ASP A 34 -18.20 -1.29 59.57
N ILE A 35 -18.69 -1.47 58.35
CA ILE A 35 -18.22 -0.77 57.14
C ILE A 35 -19.37 0.13 56.67
N PRO A 36 -19.17 1.44 56.50
CA PRO A 36 -20.22 2.34 56.04
C PRO A 36 -20.67 2.00 54.62
N SER A 37 -21.99 1.88 54.44
CA SER A 37 -22.69 1.70 53.16
C SER A 37 -22.37 2.84 52.20
N VAL A 38 -21.41 2.62 51.29
CA VAL A 38 -21.24 3.45 50.10
C VAL A 38 -22.18 2.92 49.03
N SER A 39 -23.17 3.73 48.65
CA SER A 39 -24.08 3.46 47.54
C SER A 39 -23.28 3.13 46.28
N ALA A 40 -23.48 1.95 45.72
CA ALA A 40 -23.01 1.63 44.38
C ALA A 40 -23.61 2.64 43.39
N PRO A 41 -22.82 3.19 42.45
CA PRO A 41 -23.40 3.95 41.35
C PRO A 41 -24.21 3.00 40.46
N GLU A 42 -25.42 3.45 40.08
CA GLU A 42 -26.29 2.74 39.14
C GLU A 42 -25.57 2.44 37.81
N PRO A 43 -25.91 1.32 37.13
CA PRO A 43 -25.33 1.01 35.84
C PRO A 43 -25.84 2.01 34.81
N VAL A 44 -25.02 2.99 34.46
CA VAL A 44 -25.22 3.78 33.24
C VAL A 44 -25.14 2.84 32.06
N SER A 45 -26.30 2.59 31.46
CA SER A 45 -26.46 1.96 30.16
C SER A 45 -25.78 2.83 29.09
N ALA A 46 -24.48 2.65 28.92
CA ALA A 46 -23.76 3.10 27.75
C ALA A 46 -23.64 1.92 26.80
N ALA A 47 -24.66 1.76 25.94
CA ALA A 47 -24.48 1.06 24.69
C ALA A 47 -23.44 1.87 23.89
N ALA A 48 -22.17 1.51 24.03
CA ALA A 48 -21.18 1.84 23.03
C ALA A 48 -21.54 1.00 21.80
N GLU A 49 -22.18 1.63 20.82
CA GLU A 49 -22.17 1.15 19.45
C GLU A 49 -20.70 1.04 19.04
N GLU A 50 -20.15 -0.17 19.10
CA GLU A 50 -19.02 -0.53 18.25
C GLU A 50 -19.56 -0.49 16.83
N ALA A 51 -19.44 0.67 16.19
CA ALA A 51 -19.73 0.80 14.77
C ALA A 51 -18.82 -0.18 14.02
N GLU A 52 -19.42 -1.23 13.48
CA GLU A 52 -18.76 -2.21 12.64
C GLU A 52 -18.19 -1.47 11.42
N VAL A 53 -16.88 -1.24 11.41
CA VAL A 53 -16.16 -0.65 10.29
C VAL A 53 -16.12 -1.68 9.17
N THR A 54 -17.08 -1.59 8.25
CA THR A 54 -17.20 -2.49 7.11
C THR A 54 -16.20 -2.10 6.01
N ASP A 55 -15.71 -3.09 5.26
CA ASP A 55 -14.84 -2.88 4.08
C ASP A 55 -15.45 -1.91 3.04
N GLN A 56 -16.78 -1.78 3.04
CA GLN A 56 -17.52 -0.83 2.19
C GLN A 56 -17.49 0.62 2.70
N THR A 57 -17.50 0.85 4.02
CA THR A 57 -17.38 2.21 4.59
C THR A 57 -15.96 2.76 4.48
N LEU A 58 -14.95 1.89 4.62
CA LEU A 58 -13.56 2.24 4.28
C LEU A 58 -13.43 2.60 2.78
N ARG A 59 -14.06 1.87 1.86
CA ARG A 59 -14.02 2.22 0.43
C ARG A 59 -14.66 3.58 0.10
N ALA A 60 -15.73 3.96 0.78
CA ALA A 60 -16.41 5.24 0.55
C ALA A 60 -15.59 6.46 1.03
N ASP A 61 -14.87 6.33 2.15
CA ASP A 61 -13.98 7.39 2.66
C ASP A 61 -12.74 7.61 1.77
N PHE A 62 -12.39 6.61 0.95
CA PHE A 62 -11.28 6.68 0.00
C PHE A 62 -11.62 7.38 -1.32
N ASP A 63 -12.90 7.47 -1.69
CA ASP A 63 -13.36 8.13 -2.93
C ASP A 63 -13.17 9.68 -2.86
N PHE A 64 -13.00 10.20 -1.64
CA PHE A 64 -12.73 11.62 -1.38
C PHE A 64 -11.25 12.02 -1.57
N LEU A 65 -10.31 11.06 -1.61
CA LEU A 65 -8.87 11.36 -1.59
C LEU A 65 -8.25 11.65 -2.97
N VAL A 66 -9.04 11.63 -4.03
CA VAL A 66 -8.55 11.96 -5.38
C VAL A 66 -9.51 12.90 -6.06
N ARG A 67 -8.98 14.07 -6.45
CA ARG A 67 -9.61 14.90 -7.46
C ARG A 67 -8.83 14.82 -8.78
N PRO A 68 -9.52 14.74 -9.93
CA PRO A 68 -8.92 14.78 -11.26
C PRO A 68 -8.46 16.18 -11.71
N ASP A 69 -8.38 17.16 -10.79
CA ASP A 69 -8.06 18.57 -11.06
C ASP A 69 -6.85 19.09 -10.25
N ALA A 70 -6.05 18.21 -9.65
CA ALA A 70 -4.86 18.60 -8.90
C ALA A 70 -3.74 19.06 -9.85
N VAL A 71 -3.77 20.33 -10.23
CA VAL A 71 -2.71 20.97 -11.00
C VAL A 71 -1.40 20.89 -10.20
N HIS A 72 -0.45 20.14 -10.71
CA HIS A 72 0.90 20.03 -10.16
C HIS A 72 1.69 21.30 -10.49
N GLU A 73 2.05 22.08 -9.47
CA GLU A 73 2.88 23.29 -9.60
C GLU A 73 4.30 22.93 -10.08
N PRO A 74 4.82 23.56 -11.15
CA PRO A 74 6.18 23.34 -11.63
C PRO A 74 7.16 24.22 -10.84
N GLY A 75 8.04 23.63 -10.02
CA GLY A 75 8.96 24.46 -9.22
C GLY A 75 10.05 23.77 -8.41
N ALA A 76 10.36 22.51 -8.66
CA ALA A 76 11.59 21.91 -8.13
C ALA A 76 12.54 21.72 -9.31
N GLU A 77 13.76 22.25 -9.23
CA GLU A 77 14.80 22.00 -10.23
C GLU A 77 14.90 20.49 -10.46
N LEU A 78 14.52 20.10 -11.67
CA LEU A 78 14.15 18.75 -12.04
C LEU A 78 15.43 17.93 -12.16
N PHE A 79 15.61 16.95 -11.28
CA PHE A 79 16.53 15.86 -11.59
C PHE A 79 16.04 15.19 -12.87
N ASP A 80 16.78 15.33 -13.97
CA ASP A 80 16.54 14.62 -15.22
C ASP A 80 17.51 13.43 -15.33
N PRO A 81 17.02 12.19 -15.20
CA PRO A 81 17.86 11.01 -15.39
C PRO A 81 18.50 10.94 -16.79
N ALA A 82 17.93 11.61 -17.80
CA ALA A 82 18.52 11.69 -19.14
C ALA A 82 19.81 12.53 -19.15
N GLU A 83 19.95 13.52 -18.26
CA GLU A 83 21.18 14.30 -18.11
C GLU A 83 22.33 13.43 -17.60
N LEU A 84 22.05 12.50 -16.67
CA LEU A 84 23.03 11.51 -16.20
C LEU A 84 23.43 10.49 -17.28
N VAL A 85 22.59 10.24 -18.28
CA VAL A 85 22.92 9.35 -19.40
C VAL A 85 23.78 10.06 -20.46
N MET A 86 23.64 11.38 -20.59
CA MET A 86 24.33 12.18 -21.61
C MET A 86 25.70 12.69 -21.14
N GLU A 87 25.91 12.89 -19.84
CA GLU A 87 27.20 13.31 -19.28
C GLU A 87 28.16 12.13 -19.04
N GLY A 88 28.79 11.65 -20.11
CA GLY A 88 29.86 10.63 -20.07
C GLY A 88 31.13 11.08 -19.33
N ARG A 89 31.06 11.18 -18.00
CA ARG A 89 32.19 11.47 -17.12
C ARG A 89 32.48 10.29 -16.18
N GLY A 90 33.55 9.57 -16.49
CA GLY A 90 34.33 8.83 -15.51
C GLY A 90 33.77 7.48 -15.08
N SER A 91 34.30 6.45 -15.72
CA SER A 91 34.34 5.05 -15.27
C SER A 91 34.42 4.89 -13.73
N GLU A 92 33.66 3.91 -13.23
CA GLU A 92 33.65 3.32 -11.86
C GLU A 92 32.64 3.85 -10.81
N LYS A 93 31.90 4.95 -11.05
CA LYS A 93 30.77 5.38 -10.15
C LYS A 93 29.36 5.18 -10.72
N ALA A 94 29.25 4.58 -11.90
CA ALA A 94 28.09 4.66 -12.79
C ALA A 94 27.14 3.44 -12.73
N ALA A 95 26.80 2.98 -11.53
CA ALA A 95 25.65 2.08 -11.31
C ALA A 95 24.66 2.72 -10.32
N GLY A 96 24.12 3.89 -10.70
CA GLY A 96 23.13 4.64 -9.91
C GLY A 96 23.70 5.59 -8.85
N GLY A 97 25.00 5.86 -8.83
CA GLY A 97 25.64 6.74 -7.82
C GLY A 97 25.14 8.19 -7.77
N GLY A 98 24.43 8.66 -8.80
CA GLY A 98 23.83 10.00 -8.85
C GLY A 98 22.32 10.05 -8.52
N ILE A 99 21.66 8.91 -8.32
CA ILE A 99 20.20 8.89 -8.10
C ILE A 99 19.90 9.23 -6.62
N PRO A 100 19.16 10.33 -6.33
CA PRO A 100 18.84 10.69 -4.96
C PRO A 100 18.05 9.58 -4.24
N TYR A 101 18.37 9.36 -2.96
CA TYR A 101 17.70 8.38 -2.10
C TYR A 101 17.72 6.92 -2.60
N LEU A 102 18.59 6.57 -3.55
CA LEU A 102 18.66 5.24 -4.15
C LEU A 102 18.79 4.11 -3.12
N ALA A 103 19.59 4.30 -2.07
CA ALA A 103 19.77 3.30 -1.03
C ALA A 103 18.46 3.01 -0.26
N LEU A 104 17.70 4.06 0.07
CA LEU A 104 16.40 3.95 0.75
C LEU A 104 15.38 3.29 -0.18
N ALA A 105 15.27 3.78 -1.43
CA ALA A 105 14.38 3.22 -2.43
C ALA A 105 14.68 1.73 -2.69
N ARG A 106 15.96 1.36 -2.80
CA ARG A 106 16.41 -0.03 -2.98
C ARG A 106 16.06 -0.92 -1.80
N ALA A 107 16.27 -0.44 -0.58
CA ALA A 107 15.94 -1.18 0.63
C ALA A 107 14.44 -1.49 0.70
N GLU A 108 13.59 -0.49 0.48
CA GLU A 108 12.13 -0.65 0.55
C GLU A 108 11.57 -1.42 -0.64
N ALA A 109 12.08 -1.18 -1.86
CA ALA A 109 11.72 -1.97 -3.05
C ALA A 109 12.00 -3.46 -2.82
N LYS A 110 13.18 -3.79 -2.28
CA LYS A 110 13.53 -5.17 -1.92
C LYS A 110 12.64 -5.74 -0.83
N ALA A 111 12.35 -4.96 0.22
CA ALA A 111 11.52 -5.41 1.35
C ALA A 111 10.08 -5.71 0.93
N GLN A 112 9.53 -4.96 -0.01
CA GLN A 112 8.15 -5.12 -0.49
C GLN A 112 8.03 -5.98 -1.76
N GLY A 113 9.14 -6.37 -2.38
CA GLY A 113 9.14 -7.13 -3.63
C GLY A 113 8.64 -6.35 -4.85
N ILE A 114 8.89 -5.03 -4.89
CA ILE A 114 8.57 -4.15 -6.02
C ILE A 114 9.85 -3.86 -6.82
N ASP A 115 9.72 -3.68 -8.14
CA ASP A 115 10.85 -3.29 -8.98
C ASP A 115 11.37 -1.90 -8.58
N LEU A 116 12.67 -1.81 -8.31
CA LEU A 116 13.32 -0.56 -7.93
C LEU A 116 13.13 0.55 -8.98
N ALA A 117 13.15 0.20 -10.27
CA ALA A 117 12.93 1.19 -11.33
C ALA A 117 11.53 1.80 -11.25
N LEU A 118 10.53 1.03 -10.80
CA LEU A 118 9.16 1.53 -10.64
C LEU A 118 9.06 2.49 -9.45
N VAL A 119 9.71 2.15 -8.33
CA VAL A 119 9.78 3.03 -7.17
C VAL A 119 10.41 4.38 -7.53
N LEU A 120 11.56 4.36 -8.23
CA LEU A 120 12.24 5.56 -8.68
C LEU A 120 11.40 6.37 -9.69
N ALA A 121 10.69 5.69 -10.60
CA ALA A 121 9.79 6.32 -11.56
C ALA A 121 8.63 7.06 -10.88
N VAL A 122 8.04 6.46 -9.84
CA VAL A 122 6.99 7.10 -9.04
C VAL A 122 7.56 8.30 -8.27
N ILE A 123 8.70 8.16 -7.58
CA ILE A 123 9.35 9.28 -6.86
C ILE A 123 9.63 10.45 -7.81
N GLN A 124 10.18 10.16 -9.00
CA GLN A 124 10.44 11.16 -10.03
C GLN A 124 9.14 11.88 -10.42
N LYS A 125 8.08 11.13 -10.72
CA LYS A 125 6.82 11.72 -11.16
C LYS A 125 6.14 12.54 -10.07
N GLU A 126 6.25 12.13 -8.82
CA GLU A 126 5.55 12.74 -7.69
C GLU A 126 6.24 14.01 -7.17
N SER A 127 7.57 14.02 -7.08
CA SER A 127 8.28 15.12 -6.44
C SER A 127 9.56 15.55 -7.16
N SER A 128 9.96 14.83 -8.22
CA SER A 128 11.30 14.97 -8.80
C SER A 128 12.40 14.88 -7.73
N PHE A 129 12.22 13.95 -6.78
CA PHE A 129 13.09 13.74 -5.61
C PHE A 129 13.16 14.90 -4.61
N ASN A 130 12.20 15.83 -4.60
CA ASN A 130 12.11 16.86 -3.57
C ASN A 130 11.46 16.31 -2.28
N PRO A 131 12.20 16.14 -1.17
CA PRO A 131 11.65 15.62 0.09
C PRO A 131 10.70 16.60 0.77
N ASN A 132 10.76 17.89 0.42
CA ASN A 132 9.92 18.94 0.98
C ASN A 132 8.68 19.22 0.13
N ALA A 133 8.44 18.44 -0.92
CA ALA A 133 7.30 18.64 -1.81
C ALA A 133 5.97 18.58 -1.06
N LYS A 134 5.12 19.57 -1.30
CA LYS A 134 3.81 19.72 -0.68
C LYS A 134 2.79 20.13 -1.74
N SER A 135 1.80 19.28 -1.98
CA SER A 135 0.70 19.62 -2.89
C SER A 135 -0.32 20.54 -2.20
N PRO A 136 -1.11 21.30 -2.99
CA PRO A 136 -2.22 22.10 -2.48
C PRO A 136 -3.26 21.28 -1.70
N VAL A 137 -3.47 20.02 -2.11
CA VAL A 137 -4.44 19.11 -1.49
C VAL A 137 -3.89 18.36 -0.27
N GLY A 138 -2.61 18.55 0.07
CA GLY A 138 -2.05 18.05 1.32
C GLY A 138 -1.10 16.84 1.21
N ALA A 139 -0.78 16.39 0.00
CA ALA A 139 0.22 15.35 -0.22
C ALA A 139 1.62 15.84 0.19
N ARG A 140 2.49 14.91 0.61
CA ARG A 140 3.79 15.23 1.22
C ARG A 140 4.92 14.33 0.72
N GLY A 141 6.09 14.94 0.58
CA GLY A 141 7.37 14.26 0.42
C GLY A 141 7.58 13.59 -0.93
N LEU A 142 8.55 12.68 -0.96
CA LEU A 142 9.11 12.08 -2.17
C LEU A 142 8.08 11.35 -3.06
N MET A 143 7.17 10.61 -2.45
CA MET A 143 6.14 9.83 -3.12
C MET A 143 4.73 10.44 -2.96
N GLN A 144 4.67 11.72 -2.59
CA GLN A 144 3.43 12.51 -2.42
C GLN A 144 2.31 11.75 -1.71
N LEU A 145 2.61 11.18 -0.55
CA LEU A 145 1.60 10.50 0.24
C LEU A 145 0.69 11.48 0.96
N MET A 146 -0.62 11.18 0.93
CA MET A 146 -1.59 11.80 1.81
C MET A 146 -1.37 11.33 3.25
N PRO A 147 -1.48 12.21 4.27
CA PRO A 147 -1.39 11.82 5.67
C PRO A 147 -2.40 10.73 6.07
N SER A 148 -3.60 10.73 5.47
CA SER A 148 -4.63 9.69 5.66
C SER A 148 -4.15 8.33 5.15
N THR A 149 -3.61 8.27 3.92
CA THR A 149 -3.05 7.06 3.33
C THR A 149 -1.92 6.49 4.17
N ALA A 150 -1.02 7.35 4.65
CA ALA A 150 0.08 6.91 5.52
C ALA A 150 -0.43 6.29 6.83
N LYS A 151 -1.46 6.89 7.47
CA LYS A 151 -2.09 6.33 8.67
C LYS A 151 -2.74 4.97 8.39
N TRP A 152 -3.48 4.87 7.29
CA TRP A 152 -4.11 3.63 6.87
C TRP A 152 -3.08 2.51 6.63
N MET A 153 -1.89 2.88 6.14
CA MET A 153 -0.75 1.96 6.01
C MET A 153 -0.01 1.64 7.32
N GLY A 154 -0.50 2.16 8.45
CA GLY A 154 0.00 1.86 9.80
C GLY A 154 1.02 2.87 10.34
N LEU A 155 1.14 4.07 9.75
CA LEU A 155 1.95 5.14 10.34
C LEU A 155 1.19 5.78 11.50
N LYS A 156 1.66 5.55 12.73
CA LYS A 156 1.03 6.07 13.95
C LYS A 156 1.02 7.61 14.00
N ASP A 157 2.13 8.23 13.61
CA ASP A 157 2.26 9.69 13.59
C ASP A 157 2.48 10.17 12.15
N ALA A 158 1.40 10.63 11.52
CA ALA A 158 1.41 11.09 10.14
C ALA A 158 2.31 12.31 9.90
N LYS A 159 2.70 13.06 10.93
CA LYS A 159 3.63 14.19 10.77
C LYS A 159 5.01 13.72 10.31
N LYS A 160 5.38 12.47 10.61
CA LYS A 160 6.65 11.87 10.20
C LYS A 160 6.74 11.59 8.71
N ILE A 161 5.64 11.73 7.95
CA ILE A 161 5.63 11.45 6.52
C ILE A 161 6.51 12.41 5.70
N ILE A 162 7.00 13.50 6.29
CA ILE A 162 7.98 14.41 5.68
C ILE A 162 9.41 13.88 5.76
N ASP A 163 9.69 12.90 6.62
CA ASP A 163 10.98 12.23 6.66
C ASP A 163 11.14 11.37 5.40
N PRO A 164 12.24 11.50 4.62
CA PRO A 164 12.43 10.77 3.37
C PRO A 164 12.35 9.24 3.52
N ALA A 165 12.91 8.67 4.58
CA ALA A 165 12.92 7.23 4.80
C ALA A 165 11.51 6.73 5.14
N VAL A 166 10.78 7.46 5.99
CA VAL A 166 9.37 7.16 6.29
C VAL A 166 8.51 7.30 5.03
N ASN A 167 8.69 8.38 4.26
CA ASN A 167 7.91 8.63 3.06
C ASN A 167 8.06 7.52 2.01
N ILE A 168 9.31 7.13 1.71
CA ILE A 168 9.59 6.03 0.78
C ILE A 168 9.00 4.72 1.31
N LYS A 169 9.23 4.38 2.59
CA LYS A 169 8.72 3.14 3.18
C LYS A 169 7.20 3.00 3.02
N TYR A 170 6.45 4.02 3.42
CA TYR A 170 4.99 3.95 3.34
C TYR A 170 4.48 4.12 1.91
N GLY A 171 5.20 4.85 1.04
CA GLY A 171 4.85 5.01 -0.37
C GLY A 171 5.02 3.71 -1.15
N VAL A 172 6.14 2.99 -0.95
CA VAL A 172 6.37 1.67 -1.55
C VAL A 172 5.41 0.64 -0.97
N LYS A 173 5.09 0.70 0.33
CA LYS A 173 4.06 -0.17 0.92
C LYS A 173 2.68 0.05 0.29
N TYR A 174 2.29 1.31 0.08
CA TYR A 174 1.03 1.64 -0.59
C TYR A 174 1.03 1.18 -2.06
N LEU A 175 2.13 1.40 -2.78
CA LEU A 175 2.30 0.92 -4.15
C LEU A 175 2.20 -0.62 -4.24
N LYS A 176 2.78 -1.35 -3.29
CA LYS A 176 2.67 -2.81 -3.20
C LYS A 176 1.24 -3.26 -2.95
N TYR A 177 0.53 -2.60 -2.03
CA TYR A 177 -0.88 -2.86 -1.79
C TYR A 177 -1.71 -2.74 -3.08
N LEU A 178 -1.52 -1.65 -3.84
CA LEU A 178 -2.22 -1.46 -5.11
C LEU A 178 -1.85 -2.53 -6.15
N TRP A 179 -0.56 -2.89 -6.23
CA TRP A 179 -0.11 -3.96 -7.11
C TRP A 179 -0.83 -5.28 -6.81
N ASP A 180 -0.94 -5.64 -5.54
CA ASP A 180 -1.60 -6.87 -5.11
C ASP A 180 -3.10 -6.83 -5.38
N GLU A 181 -3.77 -5.72 -5.05
CA GLU A 181 -5.19 -5.50 -5.32
C GLU A 181 -5.50 -5.78 -6.80
N PHE A 182 -4.73 -5.17 -7.72
CA PHE A 182 -4.97 -5.29 -9.17
C PHE A 182 -4.36 -6.54 -9.82
N ALA A 183 -3.55 -7.31 -9.08
CA ALA A 183 -3.12 -8.64 -9.52
C ALA A 183 -4.24 -9.69 -9.37
N THR A 184 -5.28 -9.40 -8.57
CA THR A 184 -6.41 -10.31 -8.37
C THR A 184 -7.50 -10.24 -9.45
N ILE A 185 -7.47 -9.20 -10.31
CA ILE A 185 -8.48 -9.01 -11.33
C ILE A 185 -8.34 -10.10 -12.41
N PRO A 186 -9.45 -10.80 -12.77
CA PRO A 186 -9.41 -11.86 -13.77
C PRO A 186 -8.78 -11.41 -15.09
N ALA A 187 -7.77 -12.17 -15.51
CA ALA A 187 -6.98 -11.90 -16.71
C ALA A 187 -7.74 -12.14 -18.03
N GLY A 188 -8.75 -13.01 -18.02
CA GLY A 188 -9.33 -13.55 -19.26
C GLY A 188 -8.29 -14.32 -20.06
N ASP A 189 -8.26 -14.10 -21.37
CA ASP A 189 -7.38 -14.80 -22.33
C ASP A 189 -6.00 -14.11 -22.51
N LEU A 190 -5.60 -13.24 -21.58
CA LEU A 190 -4.32 -12.51 -21.65
C LEU A 190 -3.11 -13.41 -21.35
N SER A 191 -1.99 -13.13 -22.01
CA SER A 191 -0.70 -13.76 -21.66
C SER A 191 -0.22 -13.33 -20.27
N ALA A 192 0.70 -14.09 -19.67
CA ALA A 192 1.28 -13.73 -18.36
C ALA A 192 1.96 -12.35 -18.38
N GLU A 193 2.60 -12.01 -19.50
CA GLU A 193 3.25 -10.73 -19.74
C GLU A 193 2.22 -9.60 -19.82
N ASP A 194 1.12 -9.80 -20.56
CA ASP A 194 0.04 -8.81 -20.69
C ASP A 194 -0.68 -8.58 -19.36
N ILE A 195 -0.89 -9.64 -18.57
CA ILE A 195 -1.45 -9.53 -17.21
C ILE A 195 -0.57 -8.63 -16.36
N LYS A 196 0.74 -8.89 -16.34
CA LYS A 196 1.68 -8.10 -15.55
C LYS A 196 1.71 -6.63 -15.99
N GLN A 197 1.67 -6.39 -17.31
CA GLN A 197 1.61 -5.03 -17.85
C GLN A 197 0.32 -4.33 -17.43
N LYS A 198 -0.83 -5.00 -17.55
CA LYS A 198 -2.14 -4.47 -17.16
C LYS A 198 -2.20 -4.18 -15.67
N THR A 199 -1.81 -5.13 -14.81
CA THR A 199 -1.71 -4.93 -13.36
C THR A 199 -0.81 -3.74 -13.02
N SER A 200 0.33 -3.60 -13.69
CA SER A 200 1.22 -2.45 -13.49
C SER A 200 0.54 -1.13 -13.87
N GLN A 201 -0.15 -1.06 -15.01
CA GLN A 201 -0.85 0.15 -15.44
C GLN A 201 -1.98 0.52 -14.48
N MET A 202 -2.74 -0.47 -14.01
CA MET A 202 -3.83 -0.28 -13.06
C MET A 202 -3.32 0.15 -11.68
N ALA A 203 -2.23 -0.44 -11.18
CA ALA A 203 -1.61 -0.03 -9.92
C ALA A 203 -1.06 1.40 -9.98
N ILE A 204 -0.39 1.77 -11.08
CA ILE A 204 0.10 3.14 -11.31
C ILE A 204 -1.07 4.12 -11.41
N ALA A 205 -2.13 3.74 -12.14
CA ALA A 205 -3.33 4.56 -12.27
C ALA A 205 -4.02 4.75 -10.91
N ALA A 206 -4.11 3.70 -10.09
CA ALA A 206 -4.73 3.77 -8.76
C ALA A 206 -3.90 4.58 -7.77
N TYR A 207 -2.57 4.64 -7.94
CA TYR A 207 -1.71 5.48 -7.11
C TYR A 207 -2.05 6.97 -7.30
N ASN A 208 -2.32 7.39 -8.54
CA ASN A 208 -2.71 8.75 -8.88
C ASN A 208 -4.21 9.02 -8.69
N ALA A 209 -5.07 8.13 -9.22
CA ALA A 209 -6.50 8.34 -9.36
C ALA A 209 -7.34 7.64 -8.28
N GLY A 210 -6.71 6.88 -7.40
CA GLY A 210 -7.38 6.10 -6.36
C GLY A 210 -7.93 4.78 -6.90
N GLN A 211 -7.85 3.75 -6.06
CA GLN A 211 -8.30 2.40 -6.42
C GLN A 211 -9.79 2.31 -6.77
N GLY A 212 -10.63 3.14 -6.15
CA GLY A 212 -12.07 3.17 -6.42
C GLY A 212 -12.38 3.51 -7.88
N ASN A 213 -11.67 4.49 -8.45
CA ASN A 213 -11.81 4.83 -9.86
C ASN A 213 -11.34 3.71 -10.78
N VAL A 214 -10.20 3.08 -10.48
CA VAL A 214 -9.70 1.96 -11.30
C VAL A 214 -10.66 0.77 -11.26
N HIS A 215 -11.22 0.44 -10.09
CA HIS A 215 -12.27 -0.58 -9.96
C HIS A 215 -13.52 -0.22 -10.74
N LYS A 216 -13.99 1.03 -10.67
CA LYS A 216 -15.17 1.52 -11.39
C LYS A 216 -15.04 1.36 -12.90
N TYR A 217 -13.86 1.64 -13.46
CA TYR A 217 -13.61 1.52 -14.90
C TYR A 217 -13.09 0.14 -15.30
N ASN A 218 -12.71 -0.70 -14.34
CA ASN A 218 -12.01 -1.98 -14.54
C ASN A 218 -10.77 -1.86 -15.45
N ASP A 219 -10.17 -0.66 -15.46
CA ASP A 219 -9.04 -0.25 -16.30
C ASP A 219 -8.52 1.11 -15.82
N VAL A 220 -7.49 1.64 -16.49
CA VAL A 220 -7.05 3.02 -16.35
C VAL A 220 -8.22 3.98 -16.62
N PRO A 221 -8.64 4.79 -15.63
CA PRO A 221 -9.77 5.70 -15.77
C PRO A 221 -9.59 6.67 -16.94
N PRO A 222 -10.68 7.10 -17.60
CA PRO A 222 -10.61 7.98 -18.76
C PRO A 222 -10.26 9.44 -18.40
N PHE A 223 -9.54 9.68 -17.30
CA PHE A 223 -9.06 10.99 -16.88
C PHE A 223 -7.78 11.34 -17.63
N LYS A 224 -7.74 12.56 -18.20
CA LYS A 224 -6.60 13.03 -18.99
C LYS A 224 -5.32 13.06 -18.15
N GLU A 225 -5.42 13.51 -16.89
CA GLU A 225 -4.31 13.55 -15.95
C GLU A 225 -3.76 12.14 -15.68
N THR A 226 -4.61 11.19 -15.30
CA THR A 226 -4.22 9.82 -14.96
C THR A 226 -3.56 9.10 -16.13
N ARG A 227 -4.11 9.19 -17.34
CA ARG A 227 -3.44 8.60 -18.53
C ARG A 227 -2.07 9.22 -18.79
N SER A 228 -1.95 10.53 -18.57
CA SER A 228 -0.65 11.23 -18.71
C SER A 228 0.34 10.80 -17.63
N TYR A 229 -0.14 10.59 -16.41
CA TYR A 229 0.63 10.08 -15.28
C TYR A 229 1.16 8.66 -15.57
N VAL A 230 0.28 7.73 -15.98
CA VAL A 230 0.66 6.35 -16.33
C VAL A 230 1.70 6.33 -17.44
N LYS A 231 1.51 7.13 -18.49
CA LYS A 231 2.48 7.26 -19.58
C LYS A 231 3.85 7.73 -19.06
N LYS A 232 3.88 8.78 -18.24
CA LYS A 232 5.13 9.34 -17.72
C LYS A 232 5.86 8.41 -16.75
N VAL A 233 5.14 7.71 -15.87
CA VAL A 233 5.76 6.70 -14.99
C VAL A 233 6.31 5.53 -15.80
N THR A 234 5.62 5.09 -16.86
CA THR A 234 6.11 4.01 -17.73
C THR A 234 7.38 4.40 -18.48
N GLU A 235 7.47 5.66 -18.93
CA GLU A 235 8.67 6.25 -19.55
C GLU A 235 9.84 6.26 -18.54
N TYR A 236 9.63 6.82 -17.35
CA TYR A 236 10.66 6.83 -16.30
C TYR A 236 11.08 5.43 -15.86
N PHE A 237 10.13 4.50 -15.77
CA PHE A 237 10.42 3.10 -15.46
C PHE A 237 11.41 2.51 -16.46
N SER A 238 11.14 2.68 -17.75
CA SER A 238 12.02 2.20 -18.82
C SER A 238 13.42 2.80 -18.73
N ASN A 239 13.53 4.12 -18.48
CA ASN A 239 14.80 4.81 -18.31
C ASN A 239 15.59 4.26 -17.11
N TYR A 240 14.92 4.08 -15.97
CA TYR A 240 15.56 3.51 -14.78
C TYR A 240 15.93 2.04 -14.95
N LYS A 241 15.16 1.24 -15.70
CA LYS A 241 15.55 -0.15 -16.02
C LYS A 241 16.86 -0.18 -16.78
N THR A 242 17.01 0.66 -17.80
CA THR A 242 18.27 0.80 -18.56
C THR A 242 19.41 1.29 -17.65
N LEU A 243 19.18 2.34 -16.88
CA LEU A 243 20.19 2.94 -16.00
C LEU A 243 20.69 1.97 -14.91
N LEU A 244 19.79 1.14 -14.36
CA LEU A 244 20.13 0.17 -13.30
C LEU A 244 20.76 -1.12 -13.84
N GLN A 245 20.54 -1.48 -15.11
CA GLN A 245 21.18 -2.63 -15.76
C GLN A 245 22.65 -2.36 -16.13
N GLY A 246 23.05 -1.08 -16.21
CA GLY A 246 24.37 -0.66 -16.69
C GLY A 246 24.49 -0.79 -18.22
N PRO A 247 25.58 -0.29 -18.82
CA PRO A 247 25.83 -0.54 -20.24
C PRO A 247 25.89 -2.06 -20.48
N ALA A 248 25.20 -2.54 -21.51
CA ALA A 248 25.34 -3.92 -21.95
C ALA A 248 26.84 -4.19 -22.15
N ALA A 249 27.36 -5.24 -21.51
CA ALA A 249 28.75 -5.64 -21.69
C ALA A 249 29.01 -5.85 -23.20
N PRO A 250 30.13 -5.34 -23.75
CA PRO A 250 30.44 -5.43 -25.17
C PRO A 250 30.56 -6.87 -25.67
#